data_AF-A0A3M2DHK3-F1
#
_entry.id   AF-A0A3M2DHK3-F1
#
_cell.length_a   1.000
_cell.length_b   1.000
_cell.length_c   1.000
_cell.angle_alpha   90.00
_cell.angle_beta   90.00
_cell.angle_gamma   90.00
#
_symmetry.space_group_name_H-M   'P 1'
#
loop_
_entity.id
_entity.type
_entity.pdbx_description
1 polymer ?
#
loop_
_entity_poly.entity_id
_entity_poly.type
_entity_poly.pdbx_seq_one_letter_code
_entity_poly.pdbx_strand_id
1 'polypeptide(L)'
;MLYPAVLAAALVSSSAPYPGVDYSVYFDDVAGARVHVVAIDLSSKELHLVATEPGQRGARPSDFAVANDLQIVVNGDAFSPVDFQPAGLAMGGGTVWTGTADDARSGFFRFDRNADENGASISPPEEVVDAMALPVGTIGVVSGRPMIVRAGIQQSSFDCDDLIAMPCIRAPRTAVALSVDRKRMWLAVVDGWQTGSAGMTAAELGAFLEGLGAHDALLLDGGASSALVIDAEGGLVSSPSDGVERPVANHLAIRFGSLPPGELFGIVRECDILNEGAELDGVAVELDDGQRQVTGPDGRYSFPNLTPRLACVTASKPGYVTKTQCRQVQPSVVTFNSIGLAPVTGCPTPDAGPLPDAGPEPDATATPDAGSDPDAGPTPDGGGDVAPEGGCGCTSGGAGAPAAALVVCALLLAVAPRERRRR
;
A
#
# COMPACT_ATOMS: atom_id res chain seq x y z
N MET A 1 5.49 29.96 -30.52
CA MET A 1 6.25 28.86 -31.13
C MET A 1 6.82 28.03 -29.98
N LEU A 2 6.18 26.92 -29.65
CA LEU A 2 6.73 25.95 -28.70
C LEU A 2 7.79 25.14 -29.47
N TYR A 3 9.05 25.28 -29.08
CA TYR A 3 10.06 24.30 -29.49
C TYR A 3 9.66 22.95 -28.89
N PRO A 4 9.76 21.83 -29.62
CA PRO A 4 9.59 20.52 -28.99
C PRO A 4 10.65 20.40 -27.89
N ALA A 5 10.22 20.04 -26.69
CA ALA A 5 11.14 19.73 -25.60
C ALA A 5 12.07 18.61 -26.09
N VAL A 6 13.37 18.89 -26.16
CA VAL A 6 14.35 17.86 -26.47
C VAL A 6 14.47 16.99 -25.22
N LEU A 7 14.01 15.74 -25.31
CA LEU A 7 14.20 14.76 -24.25
C LEU A 7 15.70 14.62 -23.95
N ALA A 8 16.05 14.59 -22.67
CA ALA A 8 17.44 14.42 -22.23
C ALA A 8 18.06 13.08 -22.65
N ALA A 9 17.22 12.10 -22.99
CA ALA A 9 17.62 10.77 -23.46
C ALA A 9 17.07 10.49 -24.87
N ALA A 10 17.87 9.86 -25.72
CA ALA A 10 17.51 9.51 -27.09
C ALA A 10 16.85 8.13 -27.14
N LEU A 11 15.79 7.98 -27.95
CA LEU A 11 15.12 6.69 -28.15
C LEU A 11 16.07 5.70 -28.84
N VAL A 12 16.23 4.51 -28.25
CA VAL A 12 17.07 3.42 -28.77
C VAL A 12 16.21 2.36 -29.45
N SER A 13 15.12 1.94 -28.80
CA SER A 13 14.22 0.92 -29.31
C SER A 13 12.83 1.10 -28.74
N SER A 14 11.83 0.58 -29.45
CA SER A 14 10.47 0.48 -28.95
C SER A 14 9.77 -0.78 -29.47
N SER A 15 8.78 -1.23 -28.71
CA SER A 15 7.89 -2.33 -29.02
C SER A 15 6.50 -2.06 -28.41
N ALA A 16 5.51 -2.87 -28.81
CA ALA A 16 4.17 -2.84 -28.23
C ALA A 16 3.84 -4.24 -27.71
N PRO A 17 4.31 -4.60 -26.49
CA PRO A 17 4.25 -5.98 -26.00
C PRO A 17 2.81 -6.46 -25.75
N TYR A 18 1.87 -5.53 -25.50
CA TYR A 18 0.46 -5.83 -25.25
C TYR A 18 -0.46 -4.71 -25.77
N PRO A 19 -1.75 -4.98 -26.03
CA PRO A 19 -2.71 -3.94 -26.41
C PRO A 19 -2.78 -2.80 -25.39
N GLY A 20 -2.61 -1.56 -25.86
CA GLY A 20 -2.61 -0.37 -25.01
C GLY A 20 -1.32 -0.18 -24.20
N VAL A 21 -0.25 -0.93 -24.49
CA VAL A 21 1.07 -0.74 -23.89
C VAL A 21 2.17 -0.60 -24.93
N ASP A 22 2.91 0.50 -24.80
CA ASP A 22 4.13 0.76 -25.53
C ASP A 22 5.32 0.64 -24.58
N TYR A 23 6.32 -0.15 -24.95
CA TYR A 23 7.59 -0.24 -24.26
C TYR A 23 8.67 0.47 -25.08
N SER A 24 9.44 1.33 -24.45
CA SER A 24 10.52 2.10 -25.08
C SER A 24 11.76 2.12 -24.21
N VAL A 25 12.92 2.01 -24.84
CA VAL A 25 14.21 2.16 -24.18
C VAL A 25 14.88 3.42 -24.71
N TYR A 26 15.27 4.30 -23.80
CA TYR A 26 16.03 5.50 -24.10
C TYR A 26 17.44 5.38 -23.52
N PHE A 27 18.38 6.16 -24.07
CA PHE A 27 19.75 6.25 -23.58
C PHE A 27 20.14 7.71 -23.32
N ASP A 28 20.63 7.95 -22.11
CA ASP A 28 21.23 9.23 -21.70
C ASP A 28 22.76 9.13 -21.83
N ASP A 29 23.31 9.82 -22.83
CA ASP A 29 24.76 9.85 -23.09
C ASP A 29 25.58 10.48 -21.96
N VAL A 30 24.99 11.40 -21.19
CA VAL A 30 25.68 12.10 -20.09
C VAL A 30 25.80 11.22 -18.85
N ALA A 31 24.77 10.40 -18.59
CA ALA A 31 24.77 9.45 -17.48
C ALA A 31 25.27 8.05 -17.87
N GLY A 32 25.33 7.74 -19.16
CA GLY A 32 25.50 6.38 -19.67
C GLY A 32 24.33 5.46 -19.29
N ALA A 33 23.17 6.02 -18.97
CA ALA A 33 22.05 5.30 -18.36
C ALA A 33 21.00 4.91 -19.40
N ARG A 34 20.49 3.68 -19.29
CA ARG A 34 19.28 3.25 -19.99
C ARG A 34 18.05 3.60 -19.17
N VAL A 35 17.04 4.13 -19.85
CA VAL A 35 15.73 4.41 -19.26
C VAL A 35 14.70 3.54 -19.96
N HIS A 36 14.17 2.57 -19.23
CA HIS A 36 13.10 1.69 -19.65
C HIS A 36 11.78 2.36 -19.31
N VAL A 37 10.92 2.57 -20.31
CA VAL A 37 9.64 3.26 -20.15
C VAL A 37 8.53 2.37 -20.68
N VAL A 38 7.54 2.10 -19.84
CA VAL A 38 6.29 1.44 -20.23
C VAL A 38 5.19 2.50 -20.17
N ALA A 39 4.68 2.91 -21.33
CA ALA A 39 3.52 3.78 -21.43
C ALA A 39 2.25 2.92 -21.54
N ILE A 40 1.25 3.22 -20.72
CA ILE A 40 0.09 2.38 -20.47
C ILE A 40 -1.19 3.20 -20.67
N ASP A 41 -2.11 2.70 -21.49
CA ASP A 41 -3.47 3.23 -21.63
C ASP A 41 -4.39 2.64 -20.55
N LEU A 42 -4.73 3.47 -19.56
CA LEU A 42 -5.60 3.09 -18.45
C LEU A 42 -7.08 2.95 -18.85
N SER A 43 -7.46 3.40 -20.05
CA SER A 43 -8.80 3.16 -20.60
C SER A 43 -8.99 1.75 -21.14
N SER A 44 -7.91 0.96 -21.26
CA SER A 44 -7.98 -0.43 -21.71
C SER A 44 -8.73 -1.30 -20.70
N LYS A 45 -9.79 -1.96 -21.18
CA LYS A 45 -10.60 -2.90 -20.38
C LYS A 45 -9.88 -4.21 -20.07
N GLU A 46 -8.92 -4.58 -20.92
CA GLU A 46 -8.14 -5.82 -20.81
C GLU A 46 -6.94 -5.69 -19.87
N LEU A 47 -6.70 -4.49 -19.35
CA LEU A 47 -5.61 -4.19 -18.46
C LEU A 47 -6.10 -4.08 -17.02
N HIS A 48 -5.36 -4.70 -16.10
CA HIS A 48 -5.64 -4.68 -14.68
C HIS A 48 -4.37 -4.30 -13.91
N LEU A 49 -4.47 -3.25 -13.09
CA LEU A 49 -3.41 -2.87 -12.16
C LEU A 49 -3.43 -3.80 -10.95
N VAL A 50 -2.25 -4.20 -10.48
CA VAL A 50 -2.06 -5.11 -9.35
C VAL A 50 -0.98 -4.55 -8.43
N ALA A 51 -1.24 -4.59 -7.12
CA ALA A 51 -0.28 -4.30 -6.08
C ALA A 51 -0.19 -5.51 -5.16
N THR A 52 1.01 -5.77 -4.63
CA THR A 52 1.26 -6.95 -3.79
C THR A 52 0.32 -6.98 -2.58
N GLU A 53 -0.29 -8.14 -2.34
CA GLU A 53 -1.11 -8.38 -1.14
C GLU A 53 -0.23 -8.61 0.10
N PRO A 54 -0.71 -8.33 1.33
CA PRO A 54 0.08 -8.45 2.56
C PRO A 54 0.81 -9.79 2.75
N GLY A 55 0.22 -10.88 2.26
CA GLY A 55 0.76 -12.25 2.35
C GLY A 55 1.84 -12.59 1.31
N GLN A 56 2.13 -11.68 0.37
CA GLN A 56 3.03 -11.92 -0.77
C GLN A 56 4.31 -11.06 -0.74
N ARG A 57 4.64 -10.52 0.43
CA ARG A 57 5.82 -9.66 0.62
C ARG A 57 7.15 -10.38 0.38
N GLY A 58 8.19 -9.64 0.02
CA GLY A 58 9.56 -10.17 0.00
C GLY A 58 9.89 -11.07 -1.20
N ALA A 59 9.14 -10.94 -2.30
CA ALA A 59 9.45 -11.62 -3.55
C ALA A 59 10.34 -10.74 -4.45
N ARG A 60 11.07 -11.37 -5.38
CA ARG A 60 11.69 -10.65 -6.50
C ARG A 60 10.59 -10.27 -7.51
N PRO A 61 10.77 -9.20 -8.30
CA PRO A 61 9.81 -8.84 -9.34
C PRO A 61 9.50 -9.98 -10.31
N SER A 62 10.51 -10.74 -10.76
CA SER A 62 10.31 -11.90 -11.63
C SER A 62 9.57 -13.05 -10.95
N ASP A 63 9.89 -13.36 -9.69
CA ASP A 63 9.18 -14.39 -8.91
C ASP A 63 7.71 -14.00 -8.67
N PHE A 64 7.46 -12.73 -8.36
CA PHE A 64 6.12 -12.18 -8.18
C PHE A 64 5.32 -12.24 -9.49
N ALA A 65 5.95 -11.95 -10.62
CA ALA A 65 5.34 -12.04 -11.93
C ALA A 65 4.85 -13.45 -12.24
N VAL A 66 5.73 -14.45 -12.09
CA VAL A 66 5.42 -15.86 -12.36
C VAL A 66 4.36 -16.40 -11.40
N ALA A 67 4.48 -16.11 -10.10
CA ALA A 67 3.56 -16.63 -9.09
C ALA A 67 2.12 -16.09 -9.25
N ASN A 68 1.95 -14.95 -9.93
CA ASN A 68 0.66 -14.27 -10.05
C ASN A 68 0.20 -14.08 -11.50
N ASP A 69 0.86 -14.69 -12.48
CA ASP A 69 0.54 -14.55 -13.91
C ASP A 69 0.42 -13.07 -14.33
N LEU A 70 1.49 -12.31 -14.05
CA LEU A 70 1.58 -10.87 -14.33
C LEU A 70 2.56 -10.63 -15.46
N GLN A 71 2.19 -9.73 -16.36
CA GLN A 71 2.91 -9.49 -17.60
C GLN A 71 3.94 -8.38 -17.50
N ILE A 72 3.71 -7.40 -16.63
CA ILE A 72 4.64 -6.29 -16.37
C ILE A 72 4.73 -6.08 -14.86
N VAL A 73 5.93 -6.03 -14.31
CA VAL A 73 6.16 -5.83 -12.87
C VAL A 73 7.31 -4.88 -12.63
N VAL A 74 7.12 -3.90 -11.75
CA VAL A 74 8.19 -3.11 -11.13
C VAL A 74 8.16 -3.25 -9.62
N ASN A 75 9.27 -2.94 -8.97
CA ASN A 75 9.31 -2.81 -7.51
C ASN A 75 8.41 -1.65 -7.01
N GLY A 76 8.00 -1.73 -5.75
CA GLY A 76 7.14 -0.75 -5.08
C GLY A 76 7.89 0.13 -4.07
N ASP A 77 7.40 0.14 -2.84
CA ASP A 77 7.75 1.07 -1.77
C ASP A 77 9.17 0.86 -1.25
N ALA A 78 9.77 1.93 -0.74
CA ALA A 78 10.92 1.80 0.16
C ALA A 78 10.50 1.03 1.42
N PHE A 79 11.43 0.27 2.01
CA PHE A 79 11.05 -0.71 3.03
C PHE A 79 12.14 -1.01 4.06
N SER A 80 11.71 -1.58 5.19
CA SER A 80 12.61 -2.21 6.17
C SER A 80 13.10 -3.56 5.64
N PRO A 81 14.42 -3.76 5.45
CA PRO A 81 14.95 -4.98 4.85
C PRO A 81 14.88 -6.20 5.77
N VAL A 82 14.56 -6.03 7.06
CA VAL A 82 14.48 -7.13 8.03
C VAL A 82 13.20 -7.95 7.86
N ASP A 83 12.09 -7.26 7.60
CA ASP A 83 10.73 -7.81 7.64
C ASP A 83 9.89 -7.45 6.40
N PHE A 84 10.50 -6.79 5.42
CA PHE A 84 9.85 -6.33 4.19
C PHE A 84 8.64 -5.43 4.49
N GLN A 85 8.71 -4.65 5.57
CA GLN A 85 7.65 -3.71 5.92
C GLN A 85 7.78 -2.44 5.06
N PRO A 86 6.75 -2.09 4.27
CA PRO A 86 6.75 -0.84 3.53
C PRO A 86 6.85 0.39 4.44
N ALA A 87 7.57 1.41 3.98
CA ALA A 87 7.78 2.65 4.72
C ALA A 87 6.58 3.60 4.66
N GLY A 88 5.78 3.53 3.60
CA GLY A 88 4.55 4.32 3.41
C GLY A 88 3.31 3.43 3.35
N LEU A 89 2.15 4.04 3.10
CA LEU A 89 0.86 3.36 2.98
C LEU A 89 0.90 2.33 1.85
N ALA A 90 0.65 1.06 2.18
CA ALA A 90 0.58 -0.01 1.19
C ALA A 90 -0.80 -0.68 1.21
N MET A 91 -1.32 -0.98 0.03
CA MET A 91 -2.56 -1.74 -0.13
C MET A 91 -2.44 -2.65 -1.35
N GLY A 92 -2.93 -3.89 -1.24
CA GLY A 92 -3.08 -4.82 -2.36
C GLY A 92 -4.33 -5.66 -2.20
N GLY A 93 -4.99 -6.01 -3.30
CA GLY A 93 -6.24 -6.78 -3.28
C GLY A 93 -7.39 -6.10 -2.50
N GLY A 94 -7.35 -4.76 -2.37
CA GLY A 94 -8.28 -3.97 -1.56
C GLY A 94 -8.03 -4.06 -0.05
N THR A 95 -6.90 -4.63 0.38
CA THR A 95 -6.53 -4.79 1.80
C THR A 95 -5.33 -3.93 2.15
N VAL A 96 -5.50 -3.02 3.12
CA VAL A 96 -4.41 -2.20 3.68
C VAL A 96 -3.43 -3.10 4.44
N TRP A 97 -2.14 -2.89 4.22
CA TRP A 97 -1.09 -3.59 4.96
C TRP A 97 -1.03 -3.07 6.40
N THR A 98 -1.04 -3.99 7.36
CA THR A 98 -0.90 -3.64 8.78
C THR A 98 0.44 -2.97 9.05
N GLY A 99 0.44 -1.93 9.88
CA GLY A 99 1.66 -1.19 10.23
C GLY A 99 2.20 -0.29 9.12
N THR A 100 1.39 0.00 8.10
CA THR A 100 1.67 1.01 7.08
C THR A 100 0.72 2.19 7.24
N ALA A 101 1.17 3.39 6.91
CA ALA A 101 0.38 4.61 6.97
C ALA A 101 0.95 5.64 6.01
N ASP A 102 0.13 6.58 5.60
CA ASP A 102 0.57 7.75 4.84
C ASP A 102 1.25 8.76 5.77
N ASP A 103 2.14 9.59 5.22
CA ASP A 103 2.87 10.58 6.00
C ASP A 103 3.16 11.87 5.21
N ALA A 104 3.60 12.91 5.91
CA ALA A 104 3.85 14.22 5.29
C ALA A 104 5.12 14.28 4.42
N ARG A 105 5.82 13.15 4.23
CA ARG A 105 7.06 13.05 3.44
C ARG A 105 6.86 12.29 2.14
N SER A 106 5.88 11.40 2.12
CA SER A 106 5.66 10.43 1.06
C SER A 106 4.39 10.78 0.31
N GLY A 107 4.42 10.63 -1.01
CA GLY A 107 3.19 10.54 -1.78
C GLY A 107 2.79 9.07 -1.92
N PHE A 108 1.65 8.83 -2.55
CA PHE A 108 1.28 7.49 -2.97
C PHE A 108 0.56 7.48 -4.30
N PHE A 109 0.84 6.45 -5.11
CA PHE A 109 0.05 6.08 -6.25
C PHE A 109 -1.05 5.13 -5.79
N ARG A 110 -2.31 5.48 -6.04
CA ARG A 110 -3.44 4.59 -5.82
C ARG A 110 -4.13 4.27 -7.13
N PHE A 111 -4.78 3.12 -7.16
CA PHE A 111 -5.64 2.74 -8.26
C PHE A 111 -6.88 1.98 -7.79
N ASP A 112 -7.91 2.09 -8.61
CA ASP A 112 -9.23 1.51 -8.43
C ASP A 112 -9.76 1.02 -9.78
N ARG A 113 -10.91 0.34 -9.76
CA ARG A 113 -11.60 -0.07 -10.98
C ARG A 113 -13.08 0.20 -10.87
N ASN A 114 -13.53 1.14 -11.70
CA ASN A 114 -14.92 1.54 -11.81
C ASN A 114 -15.45 1.05 -13.16
N ALA A 115 -16.47 0.18 -13.13
CA ALA A 115 -16.93 -0.52 -14.34
C ALA A 115 -15.76 -1.24 -15.04
N ASP A 116 -15.51 -0.91 -16.31
CA ASP A 116 -14.43 -1.48 -17.11
C ASP A 116 -13.20 -0.56 -17.23
N GLU A 117 -13.16 0.55 -16.50
CA GLU A 117 -12.06 1.53 -16.57
C GLU A 117 -11.16 1.46 -15.34
N ASN A 118 -9.85 1.60 -15.55
CA ASN A 118 -8.90 1.75 -14.45
C ASN A 118 -8.88 3.22 -14.00
N GLY A 119 -9.14 3.43 -12.71
CA GLY A 119 -8.92 4.71 -12.04
C GLY A 119 -7.53 4.75 -11.43
N ALA A 120 -6.83 5.87 -11.56
CA ALA A 120 -5.52 6.07 -10.93
C ALA A 120 -5.36 7.51 -10.46
N SER A 121 -4.57 7.73 -9.40
CA SER A 121 -4.16 9.07 -8.96
C SER A 121 -2.88 9.00 -8.13
N ILE A 122 -2.11 10.08 -8.13
CA ILE A 122 -0.98 10.27 -7.22
C ILE A 122 -1.38 11.32 -6.17
N SER A 123 -1.30 10.96 -4.89
CA SER A 123 -1.49 11.87 -3.76
C SER A 123 -0.18 12.59 -3.44
N PRO A 124 -0.18 13.91 -3.26
CA PRO A 124 1.01 14.64 -2.85
C PRO A 124 1.25 14.52 -1.33
N PRO A 125 2.50 14.65 -0.86
CA PRO A 125 2.86 14.48 0.55
C PRO A 125 2.20 15.51 1.50
N GLU A 126 1.78 16.68 1.02
CA GLU A 126 1.02 17.61 1.86
C GLU A 126 -0.44 17.19 2.13
N GLU A 127 -0.97 16.22 1.38
CA GLU A 127 -2.31 15.66 1.52
C GLU A 127 -2.23 14.29 2.21
N VAL A 128 -1.98 14.30 3.53
CA VAL A 128 -1.90 13.06 4.32
C VAL A 128 -3.28 12.43 4.45
N VAL A 129 -3.44 11.21 3.95
CA VAL A 129 -4.71 10.47 3.93
C VAL A 129 -4.68 9.31 4.93
N ASP A 130 -5.63 9.31 5.87
CA ASP A 130 -5.86 8.13 6.70
C ASP A 130 -6.32 6.95 5.84
N ALA A 131 -5.81 5.75 6.10
CA ALA A 131 -6.13 4.57 5.31
C ALA A 131 -7.64 4.26 5.25
N MET A 132 -8.41 4.60 6.31
CA MET A 132 -9.87 4.45 6.34
C MET A 132 -10.60 5.52 5.51
N ALA A 133 -9.93 6.62 5.18
CA ALA A 133 -10.46 7.69 4.35
C ALA A 133 -10.16 7.49 2.84
N LEU A 134 -9.45 6.43 2.46
CA LEU A 134 -9.26 6.08 1.06
C LEU A 134 -10.61 5.90 0.35
N PRO A 135 -10.73 6.35 -0.92
CA PRO A 135 -11.95 6.16 -1.68
C PRO A 135 -12.40 4.70 -1.71
N VAL A 136 -13.71 4.47 -1.54
CA VAL A 136 -14.31 3.15 -1.67
C VAL A 136 -13.99 2.56 -3.04
N GLY A 137 -13.56 1.31 -3.08
CA GLY A 137 -13.14 0.64 -4.31
C GLY A 137 -11.66 0.81 -4.67
N THR A 138 -10.86 1.49 -3.83
CA THR A 138 -9.40 1.44 -3.95
C THR A 138 -8.92 -0.01 -3.86
N ILE A 139 -8.18 -0.47 -4.86
CA ILE A 139 -7.69 -1.85 -4.99
C ILE A 139 -6.23 -1.94 -4.53
N GLY A 140 -5.43 -0.92 -4.84
CA GLY A 140 -4.04 -0.91 -4.45
C GLY A 140 -3.49 0.50 -4.24
N VAL A 141 -2.45 0.54 -3.41
CA VAL A 141 -1.69 1.74 -3.03
C VAL A 141 -0.22 1.34 -2.96
N VAL A 142 0.64 2.11 -3.62
CA VAL A 142 2.09 2.01 -3.59
C VAL A 142 2.63 3.41 -3.30
N SER A 143 3.31 3.55 -2.17
CA SER A 143 3.92 4.78 -1.68
C SER A 143 5.31 5.01 -2.27
N GLY A 144 5.69 6.28 -2.28
CA GLY A 144 6.97 6.68 -2.84
C GLY A 144 7.35 8.09 -2.45
N ARG A 145 8.61 8.46 -2.68
CA ARG A 145 9.09 9.84 -2.56
C ARG A 145 10.44 10.04 -3.24
N PRO A 146 10.76 11.30 -3.61
CA PRO A 146 9.86 12.45 -3.71
C PRO A 146 8.91 12.39 -4.91
N MET A 147 7.93 13.30 -4.95
CA MET A 147 7.29 13.67 -6.23
C MET A 147 8.29 14.44 -7.09
N ILE A 148 8.43 14.03 -8.35
CA ILE A 148 9.41 14.58 -9.30
C ILE A 148 8.78 15.40 -10.42
N VAL A 149 7.46 15.24 -10.65
CA VAL A 149 6.64 16.14 -11.46
C VAL A 149 5.35 16.40 -10.68
N ARG A 150 4.92 17.66 -10.64
CA ARG A 150 3.69 18.07 -9.94
C ARG A 150 2.96 19.10 -10.79
N ALA A 151 1.69 18.85 -11.08
CA ALA A 151 0.87 19.77 -11.86
C ALA A 151 1.50 20.17 -13.22
N GLY A 152 2.18 19.23 -13.88
CA GLY A 152 2.89 19.44 -15.15
C GLY A 152 4.22 20.19 -15.02
N ILE A 153 4.74 20.37 -13.80
CA ILE A 153 5.99 21.09 -13.54
C ILE A 153 6.98 20.13 -12.89
N GLN A 154 8.14 19.91 -13.53
CA GLN A 154 9.27 19.21 -12.93
C GLN A 154 9.68 19.86 -11.61
N GLN A 155 9.91 19.03 -10.60
CA GLN A 155 10.51 19.44 -9.34
C GLN A 155 12.04 19.38 -9.44
N SER A 156 12.72 20.40 -8.93
CA SER A 156 14.19 20.51 -8.98
C SER A 156 14.83 20.76 -7.61
N SER A 157 14.03 20.91 -6.56
CA SER A 157 14.48 21.12 -5.19
C SER A 157 14.05 19.91 -4.35
N PHE A 158 15.03 19.21 -3.78
CA PHE A 158 14.82 18.01 -2.99
C PHE A 158 15.62 18.05 -1.70
N ASP A 159 15.17 17.28 -0.71
CA ASP A 159 15.96 17.01 0.49
C ASP A 159 17.11 16.04 0.13
N CYS A 160 18.31 16.58 -0.03
CA CYS A 160 19.49 15.79 -0.37
C CYS A 160 20.00 14.91 0.79
N ASP A 161 19.51 15.14 2.01
CA ASP A 161 19.86 14.35 3.20
C ASP A 161 18.94 13.13 3.36
N ASP A 162 17.91 12.96 2.50
CA ASP A 162 17.09 11.74 2.47
C ASP A 162 17.92 10.55 1.97
N LEU A 163 18.51 9.79 2.89
CA LEU A 163 19.33 8.62 2.60
C LEU A 163 18.54 7.42 2.06
N ILE A 164 17.20 7.44 2.14
CA ILE A 164 16.35 6.39 1.58
C ILE A 164 16.10 6.68 0.10
N ALA A 165 15.59 7.87 -0.22
CA ALA A 165 15.29 8.23 -1.60
C ALA A 165 16.51 8.71 -2.39
N MET A 166 17.55 9.22 -1.73
CA MET A 166 18.80 9.73 -2.31
C MET A 166 18.60 10.64 -3.54
N PRO A 167 17.69 11.64 -3.52
CA PRO A 167 17.18 12.27 -4.75
C PRO A 167 18.23 13.08 -5.53
N CYS A 168 19.27 13.57 -4.85
CA CYS A 168 20.28 14.47 -5.43
C CYS A 168 21.48 13.77 -6.07
N ILE A 169 21.56 12.43 -5.99
CA ILE A 169 22.63 11.66 -6.63
C ILE A 169 22.09 10.84 -7.81
N ARG A 170 22.94 10.53 -8.77
CA ARG A 170 22.61 9.59 -9.83
C ARG A 170 22.53 8.18 -9.27
N ALA A 171 21.41 7.50 -9.54
CA ALA A 171 21.13 6.16 -9.06
C ALA A 171 20.20 5.43 -10.04
N PRO A 172 20.08 4.11 -9.95
CA PRO A 172 18.92 3.42 -10.46
C PRO A 172 17.65 4.01 -9.85
N ARG A 173 16.59 4.15 -10.65
CA ARG A 173 15.33 4.76 -10.25
C ARG A 173 14.17 3.93 -10.73
N THR A 174 13.11 3.87 -9.95
CA THR A 174 11.79 3.43 -10.39
C THR A 174 10.81 4.58 -10.16
N ALA A 175 9.93 4.83 -11.13
CA ALA A 175 8.94 5.88 -11.02
C ALA A 175 7.62 5.45 -11.64
N VAL A 176 6.54 6.02 -11.11
CA VAL A 176 5.20 6.00 -11.72
C VAL A 176 4.78 7.43 -12.04
N ALA A 177 4.16 7.62 -13.20
CA ALA A 177 3.65 8.93 -13.62
C ALA A 177 2.28 8.81 -14.29
N LEU A 178 1.52 9.91 -14.27
CA LEU A 178 0.20 10.03 -14.85
C LEU A 178 0.08 11.27 -15.74
N SER A 179 -0.70 11.16 -16.80
CA SER A 179 -1.10 12.29 -17.64
C SER A 179 -2.14 13.17 -16.92
N VAL A 180 -2.36 14.37 -17.43
CA VAL A 180 -3.33 15.33 -16.86
C VAL A 180 -4.76 14.77 -16.75
N ASP A 181 -5.18 13.98 -17.74
CA ASP A 181 -6.48 13.31 -17.79
C ASP A 181 -6.49 11.96 -17.05
N ARG A 182 -5.33 11.54 -16.53
CA ARG A 182 -5.10 10.26 -15.84
C ARG A 182 -5.49 9.04 -16.67
N LYS A 183 -5.52 9.18 -18.00
CA LYS A 183 -5.79 8.07 -18.93
C LYS A 183 -4.51 7.41 -19.44
N ARG A 184 -3.36 8.07 -19.30
CA ARG A 184 -2.05 7.49 -19.58
C ARG A 184 -1.22 7.42 -18.31
N MET A 185 -0.62 6.26 -18.09
CA MET A 185 0.34 5.99 -17.03
C MET A 185 1.70 5.66 -17.62
N TRP A 186 2.76 6.05 -16.95
CA TRP A 186 4.11 5.59 -17.26
C TRP A 186 4.70 4.87 -16.06
N LEU A 187 5.32 3.72 -16.32
CA LEU A 187 6.33 3.14 -15.44
C LEU A 187 7.69 3.42 -16.05
N ALA A 188 8.61 3.98 -15.27
CA ALA A 188 9.98 4.20 -15.70
C ALA A 188 10.96 3.52 -14.77
N VAL A 189 11.89 2.75 -15.33
CA VAL A 189 13.02 2.17 -14.61
C VAL A 189 14.33 2.62 -15.27
N VAL A 190 15.18 3.26 -14.49
CA VAL A 190 16.50 3.73 -14.91
C VAL A 190 17.55 2.76 -14.38
N ASP A 191 18.38 2.21 -15.27
CA ASP A 191 19.56 1.44 -14.87
C ASP A 191 20.62 2.38 -14.26
N GLY A 192 21.41 1.92 -13.30
CA GLY A 192 22.45 2.76 -12.69
C GLY A 192 23.39 1.99 -11.76
N TRP A 193 24.34 2.71 -11.17
CA TRP A 193 25.39 2.16 -10.29
C TRP A 193 26.16 0.98 -10.89
N GLN A 194 26.35 1.00 -12.21
CA GLN A 194 27.08 -0.02 -12.95
C GLN A 194 28.24 0.63 -13.70
N THR A 195 29.20 -0.20 -14.13
CA THR A 195 30.27 0.30 -15.00
C THR A 195 29.66 0.81 -16.30
N GLY A 196 29.80 2.11 -16.55
CA GLY A 196 29.25 2.77 -17.74
C GLY A 196 27.79 3.22 -17.61
N SER A 197 27.14 3.04 -16.46
CA SER A 197 25.79 3.56 -16.19
C SER A 197 25.70 4.13 -14.77
N ALA A 198 25.67 5.46 -14.65
CA ALA A 198 25.53 6.14 -13.36
C ALA A 198 24.08 6.14 -12.85
N GLY A 199 23.10 6.09 -13.75
CA GLY A 199 21.69 6.33 -13.46
C GLY A 199 21.33 7.82 -13.49
N MET A 200 20.17 8.17 -12.94
CA MET A 200 19.63 9.54 -12.95
C MET A 200 19.40 10.07 -11.53
N THR A 201 19.55 11.38 -11.36
CA THR A 201 19.00 12.12 -10.22
C THR A 201 17.47 12.17 -10.32
N ALA A 202 16.80 12.51 -9.22
CA ALA A 202 15.36 12.74 -9.21
C ALA A 202 14.96 13.87 -10.17
N ALA A 203 15.77 14.93 -10.25
CA ALA A 203 15.55 16.04 -11.17
C ALA A 203 15.65 15.60 -12.65
N GLU A 204 16.70 14.85 -13.02
CA GLU A 204 16.90 14.38 -14.39
C GLU A 204 15.73 13.47 -14.85
N LEU A 205 15.29 12.54 -14.01
CA LEU A 205 14.14 11.69 -14.33
C LEU A 205 12.81 12.49 -14.37
N GLY A 206 12.65 13.48 -13.48
CA GLY A 206 11.50 14.40 -13.51
C GLY A 206 11.41 15.18 -14.82
N ALA A 207 12.53 15.76 -15.28
CA ALA A 207 12.61 16.46 -16.57
C ALA A 207 12.23 15.54 -17.75
N PHE A 208 12.75 14.32 -17.71
CA PHE A 208 12.50 13.32 -18.75
C PHE A 208 11.02 12.93 -18.82
N LEU A 209 10.39 12.64 -17.67
CA LEU A 209 8.97 12.28 -17.61
C LEU A 209 8.05 13.46 -17.96
N GLU A 210 8.37 14.68 -17.52
CA GLU A 210 7.64 15.89 -17.96
C GLU A 210 7.70 16.01 -19.49
N GLY A 211 8.87 15.80 -20.09
CA GLY A 211 9.05 15.82 -21.55
C GLY A 211 8.25 14.75 -22.30
N LEU A 212 7.90 13.63 -21.64
CA LEU A 212 6.98 12.61 -22.17
C LEU A 212 5.49 12.97 -22.00
N GLY A 213 5.17 14.03 -21.26
CA GLY A 213 3.82 14.49 -20.99
C GLY A 213 3.27 14.06 -19.63
N ALA A 214 4.12 13.63 -18.69
CA ALA A 214 3.71 13.41 -17.31
C ALA A 214 3.22 14.72 -16.68
N HIS A 215 2.07 14.66 -16.03
CA HIS A 215 1.52 15.75 -15.24
C HIS A 215 1.87 15.59 -13.76
N ASP A 216 1.79 14.37 -13.24
CA ASP A 216 2.23 14.03 -11.89
C ASP A 216 3.13 12.80 -11.95
N ALA A 217 4.22 12.80 -11.19
CA ALA A 217 5.16 11.68 -11.15
C ALA A 217 5.78 11.51 -9.76
N LEU A 218 5.90 10.26 -9.34
CA LEU A 218 6.36 9.85 -8.02
C LEU A 218 7.49 8.84 -8.16
N LEU A 219 8.60 9.05 -7.45
CA LEU A 219 9.63 8.03 -7.31
C LEU A 219 9.17 6.92 -6.35
N LEU A 220 9.34 5.68 -6.77
CA LEU A 220 9.22 4.49 -5.94
C LEU A 220 10.60 4.13 -5.35
N ASP A 221 10.73 2.96 -4.72
CA ASP A 221 12.05 2.51 -4.24
C ASP A 221 13.05 2.43 -5.40
N GLY A 222 14.29 2.82 -5.11
CA GLY A 222 15.33 2.98 -6.10
C GLY A 222 16.51 2.05 -5.87
N GLY A 223 17.64 2.41 -6.46
CA GLY A 223 18.89 1.69 -6.25
C GLY A 223 18.78 0.23 -6.66
N ALA A 224 19.33 -0.66 -5.83
CA ALA A 224 19.33 -2.09 -6.11
C ALA A 224 17.94 -2.76 -6.11
N SER A 225 16.90 -2.06 -5.66
CA SER A 225 15.52 -2.52 -5.78
C SER A 225 14.93 -2.29 -7.17
N SER A 226 15.49 -1.36 -7.95
CA SER A 226 14.97 -1.01 -9.28
C SER A 226 15.07 -2.18 -10.24
N ALA A 227 13.91 -2.63 -10.70
CA ALA A 227 13.80 -3.68 -11.70
C ALA A 227 12.47 -3.56 -12.47
N LEU A 228 12.51 -3.93 -13.74
CA LEU A 228 11.37 -4.03 -14.65
C LEU A 228 11.37 -5.41 -15.30
N VAL A 229 10.25 -6.10 -15.16
CA VAL A 229 9.96 -7.36 -15.82
C VAL A 229 8.88 -7.13 -16.86
N ILE A 230 9.08 -7.61 -18.08
CA ILE A 230 8.08 -7.66 -19.14
C ILE A 230 8.12 -9.07 -19.76
N ASP A 231 7.08 -9.86 -19.54
CA ASP A 231 7.04 -11.28 -19.95
C ASP A 231 7.23 -11.45 -21.47
N ALA A 232 6.51 -10.69 -22.29
CA ALA A 232 6.62 -10.69 -23.76
C ALA A 232 8.02 -10.28 -24.29
N GLU A 233 8.85 -9.64 -23.47
CA GLU A 233 10.23 -9.26 -23.79
C GLU A 233 11.26 -10.24 -23.23
N GLY A 234 10.81 -11.38 -22.68
CA GLY A 234 11.67 -12.43 -22.13
C GLY A 234 11.92 -12.33 -20.63
N GLY A 235 11.13 -11.55 -19.89
CA GLY A 235 11.20 -11.43 -18.43
C GLY A 235 11.91 -10.16 -17.97
N LEU A 236 12.96 -10.27 -17.16
CA LEU A 236 13.71 -9.12 -16.65
C LEU A 236 14.37 -8.33 -17.81
N VAL A 237 13.90 -7.10 -18.05
CA VAL A 237 14.40 -6.24 -19.15
C VAL A 237 15.36 -5.15 -18.68
N SER A 238 15.28 -4.74 -17.42
CA SER A 238 16.24 -3.83 -16.79
C SER A 238 17.50 -4.55 -16.33
N SER A 239 18.54 -3.81 -15.96
CA SER A 239 19.77 -4.33 -15.37
C SER A 239 19.88 -3.95 -13.89
N PRO A 240 19.55 -4.84 -12.92
CA PRO A 240 19.69 -4.54 -11.49
C PRO A 240 21.12 -4.21 -11.08
N SER A 241 21.33 -3.19 -10.24
CA SER A 241 22.68 -2.73 -9.87
C SER A 241 23.53 -3.76 -9.13
N ASP A 242 22.91 -4.68 -8.39
CA ASP A 242 23.60 -5.76 -7.67
C ASP A 242 24.00 -6.92 -8.62
N GLY A 243 23.69 -6.82 -9.92
CA GLY A 243 23.89 -7.87 -10.92
C GLY A 243 22.82 -8.99 -10.87
N VAL A 244 21.96 -8.98 -9.85
CA VAL A 244 20.82 -9.87 -9.68
C VAL A 244 19.63 -9.10 -9.11
N GLU A 245 18.41 -9.55 -9.40
CA GLU A 245 17.20 -8.97 -8.81
C GLU A 245 17.18 -9.16 -7.29
N ARG A 246 16.84 -8.08 -6.60
CA ARG A 246 16.66 -8.06 -5.15
C ARG A 246 15.20 -8.41 -4.79
N PRO A 247 14.96 -9.21 -3.75
CA PRO A 247 13.63 -9.30 -3.14
C PRO A 247 13.21 -7.95 -2.55
N VAL A 248 12.00 -7.50 -2.84
CA VAL A 248 11.48 -6.20 -2.39
C VAL A 248 10.21 -6.38 -1.55
N ALA A 249 9.81 -5.34 -0.82
CA ALA A 249 8.63 -5.44 0.03
C ALA A 249 7.34 -5.69 -0.74
N ASN A 250 7.07 -4.86 -1.74
CA ASN A 250 5.91 -4.93 -2.59
C ASN A 250 6.25 -4.47 -4.02
N HIS A 251 5.26 -4.56 -4.90
CA HIS A 251 5.37 -4.37 -6.33
C HIS A 251 4.17 -3.60 -6.87
N LEU A 252 4.36 -2.93 -8.01
CA LEU A 252 3.30 -2.45 -8.88
C LEU A 252 3.37 -3.23 -10.19
N ALA A 253 2.24 -3.77 -10.63
CA ALA A 253 2.19 -4.69 -11.74
C ALA A 253 0.97 -4.52 -12.63
N ILE A 254 1.06 -5.08 -13.83
CA ILE A 254 0.03 -5.12 -14.85
C ILE A 254 -0.28 -6.58 -15.18
N ARG A 255 -1.56 -6.91 -15.14
CA ARG A 255 -2.11 -8.13 -15.73
C ARG A 255 -2.89 -7.78 -16.99
N PHE A 256 -2.67 -8.55 -18.05
CA PHE A 256 -3.44 -8.51 -19.28
C PHE A 256 -4.41 -9.67 -19.39
N GLY A 257 -5.52 -9.40 -20.09
CA GLY A 257 -6.55 -10.38 -20.39
C GLY A 257 -7.72 -10.31 -19.42
N SER A 258 -8.77 -11.08 -19.74
CA SER A 258 -9.97 -11.12 -18.92
C SER A 258 -9.67 -11.71 -17.55
N LEU A 259 -9.93 -10.96 -16.48
CA LEU A 259 -10.00 -11.55 -15.14
C LEU A 259 -11.10 -12.62 -15.10
N PRO A 260 -10.87 -13.77 -14.44
CA PRO A 260 -11.93 -14.70 -14.13
C PRO A 260 -13.07 -13.96 -13.44
N PRO A 261 -14.33 -14.18 -13.84
CA PRO A 261 -15.41 -13.42 -13.24
C PRO A 261 -15.63 -13.83 -11.79
N GLY A 262 -16.14 -12.90 -10.99
CA GLY A 262 -16.65 -13.13 -9.64
C GLY A 262 -18.17 -13.30 -9.61
N GLU A 263 -18.70 -13.49 -8.42
CA GLU A 263 -20.14 -13.47 -8.15
C GLU A 263 -20.44 -12.45 -7.06
N LEU A 264 -21.51 -11.67 -7.21
CA LEU A 264 -22.04 -10.83 -6.14
C LEU A 264 -23.35 -11.44 -5.64
N PHE A 265 -23.33 -11.92 -4.41
CA PHE A 265 -24.48 -12.59 -3.78
C PHE A 265 -24.96 -11.77 -2.57
N GLY A 266 -26.27 -11.69 -2.36
CA GLY A 266 -26.79 -11.06 -1.15
C GLY A 266 -28.19 -11.54 -0.78
N ILE A 267 -28.56 -11.20 0.45
CA ILE A 267 -29.91 -11.38 0.98
C ILE A 267 -30.45 -10.00 1.34
N VAL A 268 -31.67 -9.68 0.91
CA VAL A 268 -32.38 -8.49 1.35
C VAL A 268 -33.25 -8.85 2.55
N ARG A 269 -33.01 -8.16 3.66
CA ARG A 269 -33.73 -8.36 4.92
C ARG A 269 -34.34 -7.06 5.41
N GLU A 270 -35.39 -7.16 6.20
CA GLU A 270 -35.98 -6.02 6.88
C GLU A 270 -35.05 -5.53 7.98
N CYS A 271 -34.69 -4.24 7.94
CA CYS A 271 -33.89 -3.53 8.95
C CYS A 271 -32.44 -4.00 9.15
N ASP A 272 -32.20 -5.22 9.62
CA ASP A 272 -30.86 -5.75 9.93
C ASP A 272 -30.55 -7.02 9.10
N ILE A 273 -29.27 -7.18 8.74
CA ILE A 273 -28.73 -8.35 8.07
C ILE A 273 -28.24 -9.43 9.05
N LEU A 274 -27.98 -9.09 10.33
CA LEU A 274 -27.40 -9.99 11.32
C LEU A 274 -28.42 -10.54 12.33
N ASN A 275 -29.30 -9.71 12.90
CA ASN A 275 -30.13 -10.07 14.05
C ASN A 275 -31.63 -9.87 13.78
N GLU A 276 -32.33 -10.91 13.30
CA GLU A 276 -33.82 -10.99 13.29
C GLU A 276 -34.57 -10.34 12.13
N GLY A 277 -33.89 -9.69 11.17
CA GLY A 277 -34.56 -9.16 9.97
C GLY A 277 -35.18 -10.25 9.10
N ALA A 278 -36.50 -10.15 8.85
CA ALA A 278 -37.21 -11.07 7.97
C ALA A 278 -36.72 -10.92 6.52
N GLU A 279 -36.59 -12.03 5.80
CA GLU A 279 -36.26 -12.05 4.38
C GLU A 279 -37.37 -11.36 3.58
N LEU A 280 -36.99 -10.43 2.71
CA LEU A 280 -37.96 -9.61 1.97
C LEU A 280 -38.19 -10.18 0.58
N ASP A 281 -39.40 -10.65 0.34
CA ASP A 281 -39.90 -11.06 -0.98
C ASP A 281 -40.25 -9.84 -1.86
N GLY A 282 -40.12 -9.98 -3.17
CA GLY A 282 -40.55 -8.98 -4.14
C GLY A 282 -39.77 -7.67 -4.15
N VAL A 283 -38.53 -7.66 -3.65
CA VAL A 283 -37.65 -6.48 -3.70
C VAL A 283 -37.03 -6.38 -5.09
N ALA A 284 -37.15 -5.23 -5.75
CA ALA A 284 -36.44 -4.97 -6.99
C ALA A 284 -34.97 -4.65 -6.67
N VAL A 285 -34.06 -5.46 -7.20
CA VAL A 285 -32.61 -5.37 -7.02
C VAL A 285 -31.97 -5.04 -8.36
N GLU A 286 -31.34 -3.87 -8.46
CA GLU A 286 -30.70 -3.38 -9.67
C GLU A 286 -29.20 -3.22 -9.45
N LEU A 287 -28.40 -3.86 -10.30
CA LEU A 287 -26.96 -3.67 -10.38
C LEU A 287 -26.67 -2.37 -11.16
N ASP A 288 -25.56 -1.72 -10.83
CA ASP A 288 -25.10 -0.47 -11.45
C ASP A 288 -24.77 -0.55 -12.95
N ASP A 289 -24.73 -1.74 -13.54
CA ASP A 289 -24.67 -1.94 -15.00
C ASP A 289 -26.05 -2.13 -15.67
N GLY A 290 -27.12 -1.99 -14.89
CA GLY A 290 -28.51 -2.10 -15.34
C GLY A 290 -29.10 -3.51 -15.30
N GLN A 291 -28.34 -4.53 -14.87
CA GLN A 291 -28.92 -5.86 -14.62
C GLN A 291 -29.94 -5.79 -13.46
N ARG A 292 -31.02 -6.56 -13.56
CA ARG A 292 -32.13 -6.51 -12.59
C ARG A 292 -32.57 -7.89 -12.15
N GLN A 293 -32.92 -8.01 -10.88
CA GLN A 293 -33.56 -9.17 -10.27
C GLN A 293 -34.69 -8.73 -9.35
N VAL A 294 -35.56 -9.68 -9.00
CA VAL A 294 -36.56 -9.52 -7.95
C VAL A 294 -36.36 -10.65 -6.96
N THR A 295 -36.24 -10.33 -5.68
CA THR A 295 -36.06 -11.35 -4.64
C THR A 295 -37.29 -12.24 -4.53
N GLY A 296 -37.07 -13.52 -4.22
CA GLY A 296 -38.13 -14.44 -3.82
C GLY A 296 -38.35 -14.45 -2.31
N PRO A 297 -39.11 -15.43 -1.77
CA PRO A 297 -39.39 -15.56 -0.35
C PRO A 297 -38.16 -15.72 0.56
N ASP A 298 -37.03 -16.15 0.02
CA ASP A 298 -35.75 -16.29 0.73
C ASP A 298 -34.93 -14.98 0.74
N GLY A 299 -35.45 -13.92 0.13
CA GLY A 299 -34.81 -12.61 0.05
C GLY A 299 -33.54 -12.58 -0.80
N ARG A 300 -33.21 -13.65 -1.52
CA ARG A 300 -31.91 -13.80 -2.19
C ARG A 300 -31.85 -13.11 -3.54
N TYR A 301 -30.66 -12.63 -3.87
CA TYR A 301 -30.28 -12.21 -5.21
C TYR A 301 -28.83 -12.63 -5.49
N SER A 302 -28.50 -12.86 -6.76
CA SER A 302 -27.13 -13.21 -7.18
C SER A 302 -26.84 -12.72 -8.58
N PHE A 303 -25.75 -11.98 -8.75
CA PHE A 303 -25.22 -11.62 -10.06
C PHE A 303 -23.95 -12.46 -10.31
N PRO A 304 -24.06 -13.61 -11.00
CA PRO A 304 -22.91 -14.40 -11.37
C PRO A 304 -22.18 -13.78 -12.57
N ASN A 305 -20.96 -14.25 -12.81
CA ASN A 305 -20.16 -13.88 -13.98
C ASN A 305 -19.83 -12.38 -14.07
N LEU A 306 -19.64 -11.70 -12.95
CA LEU A 306 -19.31 -10.28 -12.92
C LEU A 306 -17.81 -10.04 -13.13
N THR A 307 -17.48 -9.12 -14.04
CA THR A 307 -16.13 -8.58 -14.15
C THR A 307 -15.71 -8.00 -12.79
N PRO A 308 -14.55 -8.37 -12.22
CA PRO A 308 -14.06 -7.83 -10.97
C PRO A 308 -13.95 -6.30 -10.99
N ARG A 309 -14.69 -5.62 -10.11
CA ARG A 309 -14.81 -4.16 -10.00
C ARG A 309 -15.52 -3.78 -8.70
N LEU A 310 -15.58 -2.48 -8.39
CA LEU A 310 -16.56 -1.98 -7.43
C LEU A 310 -17.96 -2.09 -8.07
N ALA A 311 -18.83 -2.91 -7.47
CA ALA A 311 -20.19 -3.16 -7.94
C ALA A 311 -21.20 -2.65 -6.91
N CYS A 312 -22.11 -1.78 -7.35
CA CYS A 312 -23.15 -1.20 -6.52
C CYS A 312 -24.52 -1.83 -6.82
N VAL A 313 -25.21 -2.26 -5.76
CA VAL A 313 -26.55 -2.82 -5.85
C VAL A 313 -27.53 -1.88 -5.19
N THR A 314 -28.60 -1.53 -5.90
CA THR A 314 -29.72 -0.73 -5.40
C THR A 314 -30.93 -1.63 -5.17
N ALA A 315 -31.39 -1.71 -3.93
CA ALA A 315 -32.59 -2.43 -3.54
C ALA A 315 -33.74 -1.44 -3.30
N SER A 316 -34.88 -1.69 -3.93
CA SER A 316 -36.08 -0.85 -3.83
C SER A 316 -37.34 -1.71 -3.69
N LYS A 317 -38.22 -1.30 -2.77
CA LYS A 317 -39.53 -1.93 -2.54
C LYS A 317 -40.51 -0.87 -2.04
N PRO A 318 -41.75 -0.81 -2.56
CA PRO A 318 -42.77 0.09 -2.03
C PRO A 318 -42.98 -0.09 -0.52
N GLY A 319 -43.06 1.02 0.22
CA GLY A 319 -43.16 1.00 1.67
C GLY A 319 -41.81 0.91 2.41
N TYR A 320 -40.69 0.86 1.68
CA TYR A 320 -39.35 0.84 2.24
C TYR A 320 -38.47 1.96 1.69
N VAL A 321 -37.46 2.34 2.47
CA VAL A 321 -36.41 3.28 2.05
C VAL A 321 -35.47 2.56 1.08
N THR A 322 -35.33 3.11 -0.12
CA THR A 322 -34.38 2.58 -1.12
C THR A 322 -32.96 2.70 -0.61
N LYS A 323 -32.15 1.65 -0.81
CA LYS A 323 -30.77 1.60 -0.34
C LYS A 323 -29.85 1.10 -1.43
N THR A 324 -28.71 1.78 -1.58
CA THR A 324 -27.62 1.36 -2.46
C THR A 324 -26.43 0.92 -1.61
N GLN A 325 -25.82 -0.21 -1.95
CA GLN A 325 -24.65 -0.74 -1.27
C GLN A 325 -23.64 -1.28 -2.27
N CYS A 326 -22.38 -0.86 -2.13
CA CYS A 326 -21.30 -1.23 -3.05
C CYS A 326 -20.29 -2.17 -2.38
N ARG A 327 -19.81 -3.14 -3.15
CA ARG A 327 -18.77 -4.08 -2.74
C ARG A 327 -17.78 -4.33 -3.87
N GLN A 328 -16.52 -4.54 -3.49
CA GLN A 328 -15.47 -4.92 -4.43
C GLN A 328 -15.65 -6.40 -4.79
N VAL A 329 -16.04 -6.66 -6.04
CA VAL A 329 -16.08 -8.02 -6.60
C VAL A 329 -14.66 -8.47 -6.91
N GLN A 330 -14.28 -9.64 -6.41
CA GLN A 330 -12.97 -10.24 -6.63
C GLN A 330 -13.04 -11.38 -7.66
N PRO A 331 -11.96 -11.64 -8.41
CA PRO A 331 -11.92 -12.73 -9.38
C PRO A 331 -12.15 -14.10 -8.72
N SER A 332 -13.00 -14.95 -9.31
CA SER A 332 -13.26 -16.32 -8.83
C SER A 332 -13.81 -16.46 -7.40
N VAL A 333 -14.31 -15.37 -6.80
CA VAL A 333 -14.82 -15.35 -5.42
C VAL A 333 -16.29 -14.95 -5.42
N VAL A 334 -17.06 -15.53 -4.48
CA VAL A 334 -18.41 -15.05 -4.14
C VAL A 334 -18.28 -13.91 -3.14
N THR A 335 -18.58 -12.70 -3.58
CA THR A 335 -18.62 -11.49 -2.77
C THR A 335 -20.00 -11.31 -2.15
N PHE A 336 -20.07 -11.30 -0.81
CA PHE A 336 -21.33 -11.10 -0.08
C PHE A 336 -21.71 -9.62 0.06
N ASN A 337 -22.96 -9.27 -0.29
CA ASN A 337 -23.49 -7.91 -0.27
C ASN A 337 -24.93 -7.83 0.25
N SER A 338 -25.26 -8.51 1.36
CA SER A 338 -26.61 -8.43 1.95
C SER A 338 -27.02 -7.00 2.33
N ILE A 339 -28.30 -6.68 2.17
CA ILE A 339 -28.87 -5.33 2.34
C ILE A 339 -30.02 -5.37 3.36
N GLY A 340 -29.88 -4.62 4.46
CA GLY A 340 -30.99 -4.30 5.35
C GLY A 340 -31.79 -3.12 4.81
N LEU A 341 -33.07 -3.34 4.51
CA LEU A 341 -34.00 -2.34 3.98
C LEU A 341 -34.96 -1.90 5.09
N ALA A 342 -34.99 -0.61 5.42
CA ALA A 342 -35.85 -0.08 6.48
C ALA A 342 -37.24 0.26 5.93
N PRO A 343 -38.34 -0.10 6.62
CA PRO A 343 -39.66 0.44 6.32
C PRO A 343 -39.65 1.97 6.40
N VAL A 344 -40.47 2.64 5.60
CA VAL A 344 -40.62 4.12 5.70
C VAL A 344 -41.16 4.57 7.05
N THR A 345 -41.79 3.68 7.80
CA THR A 345 -42.25 3.89 9.19
C THR A 345 -41.12 3.79 10.22
N GLY A 346 -39.91 3.45 9.81
CA GLY A 346 -38.77 3.19 10.68
C GLY A 346 -38.64 1.72 11.06
N CYS A 347 -37.44 1.36 11.53
CA CYS A 347 -37.16 0.05 12.08
C CYS A 347 -37.57 0.00 13.55
N PRO A 348 -38.14 -1.13 14.03
CA PRO A 348 -38.32 -1.31 15.46
C PRO A 348 -36.95 -1.23 16.13
N THR A 349 -36.81 -0.35 17.12
CA THR A 349 -35.66 -0.41 18.02
C THR A 349 -35.80 -1.69 18.84
N PRO A 350 -34.73 -2.49 19.01
CA PRO A 350 -34.75 -3.56 19.99
C PRO A 350 -35.17 -2.93 21.32
N ASP A 351 -36.20 -3.47 21.96
CA ASP A 351 -36.54 -3.09 23.33
C ASP A 351 -35.28 -3.37 24.16
N ALA A 352 -34.54 -2.31 24.48
CA ALA A 352 -33.63 -2.35 25.61
C ALA A 352 -34.56 -2.56 26.80
N GLY A 353 -34.73 -3.83 27.20
CA GLY A 353 -35.51 -4.18 28.38
C GLY A 353 -35.13 -3.27 29.54
N PRO A 354 -36.03 -3.07 30.51
CA PRO A 354 -35.83 -2.10 31.58
C PRO A 354 -34.42 -2.26 32.15
N LEU A 355 -33.64 -1.18 32.09
CA LEU A 355 -32.36 -1.07 32.78
C LEU A 355 -32.61 -1.57 34.21
N PRO A 356 -31.86 -2.58 34.71
CA PRO A 356 -31.93 -2.91 36.11
C PRO A 356 -31.62 -1.63 36.89
N ASP A 357 -32.53 -1.25 37.79
CA ASP A 357 -32.41 -0.06 38.60
C ASP A 357 -30.99 0.03 39.16
N ALA A 358 -30.33 1.17 38.92
CA ALA A 358 -29.09 1.48 39.58
C ALA A 358 -29.38 1.42 41.10
N GLY A 359 -28.83 0.40 41.76
CA GLY A 359 -28.87 0.31 43.21
C GLY A 359 -28.36 1.61 43.84
N PRO A 360 -28.82 1.95 45.05
CA PRO A 360 -28.54 3.25 45.65
C PRO A 360 -27.02 3.50 45.72
N GLU A 361 -26.60 4.66 45.21
CA GLU A 361 -25.23 5.15 45.38
C GLU A 361 -24.91 5.27 46.88
N PRO A 362 -23.70 4.91 47.34
CA PRO A 362 -23.32 5.10 48.74
C PRO A 362 -23.12 6.59 49.01
N ASP A 363 -23.80 7.11 50.03
CA ASP A 363 -23.69 8.48 50.51
C ASP A 363 -22.24 8.83 50.89
N ALA A 364 -21.68 9.81 50.20
CA ALA A 364 -20.41 10.44 50.53
C ALA A 364 -20.61 11.57 51.56
N THR A 365 -20.76 11.25 52.85
CA THR A 365 -20.50 12.21 53.93
C THR A 365 -20.26 11.53 55.28
N ALA A 366 -19.01 11.50 55.76
CA ALA A 366 -18.69 11.69 57.18
C ALA A 366 -17.18 11.87 57.40
N THR A 367 -16.76 13.10 57.67
CA THR A 367 -15.60 13.48 58.49
C THR A 367 -15.98 14.80 59.20
N PRO A 368 -15.40 15.20 60.34
CA PRO A 368 -14.38 14.57 61.21
C PRO A 368 -14.73 14.68 62.72
N ASP A 369 -13.82 14.25 63.61
CA ASP A 369 -13.45 15.08 64.79
C ASP A 369 -12.07 14.70 65.35
N ALA A 370 -11.35 15.72 65.80
CA ALA A 370 -9.92 15.74 66.07
C ALA A 370 -9.55 15.72 67.56
N GLY A 371 -8.44 15.04 67.88
CA GLY A 371 -7.40 15.53 68.79
C GLY A 371 -7.43 15.08 70.26
N SER A 372 -6.34 14.44 70.71
CA SER A 372 -5.46 14.98 71.78
C SER A 372 -4.24 14.06 72.03
N ASP A 373 -3.04 14.64 71.86
CA ASP A 373 -1.77 14.16 72.44
C ASP A 373 -1.69 14.53 73.94
N PRO A 374 -0.85 13.85 74.75
CA PRO A 374 0.43 14.49 75.11
C PRO A 374 1.66 13.55 75.29
N ASP A 375 2.84 14.17 75.11
CA ASP A 375 4.21 13.71 75.35
C ASP A 375 4.55 13.33 76.82
N ALA A 376 5.48 12.38 77.00
CA ALA A 376 6.81 12.54 77.64
C ALA A 376 7.39 11.20 78.20
N GLY A 377 8.70 10.96 77.97
CA GLY A 377 9.47 9.69 78.15
C GLY A 377 9.77 9.22 79.60
N PRO A 378 10.91 8.53 79.93
CA PRO A 378 12.13 8.17 79.16
C PRO A 378 12.59 6.67 79.26
N THR A 379 13.71 6.34 78.58
CA THR A 379 14.53 5.07 78.58
C THR A 379 15.27 4.81 79.93
N PRO A 380 16.08 3.73 80.22
CA PRO A 380 16.68 2.66 79.37
C PRO A 380 16.86 1.22 80.02
N ASP A 381 17.60 0.35 79.31
CA ASP A 381 18.48 -0.78 79.72
C ASP A 381 17.99 -2.24 79.84
N GLY A 382 18.73 -3.16 79.19
CA GLY A 382 19.11 -4.46 79.78
C GLY A 382 19.01 -5.75 78.94
N GLY A 383 20.04 -6.00 78.12
CA GLY A 383 20.72 -7.27 77.74
C GLY A 383 20.12 -8.68 77.90
N GLY A 384 20.52 -9.57 76.97
CA GLY A 384 20.52 -11.03 77.18
C GLY A 384 20.67 -11.86 75.90
N ASP A 385 21.89 -12.33 75.63
CA ASP A 385 22.30 -13.26 74.55
C ASP A 385 21.53 -14.59 74.54
N VAL A 386 21.32 -15.25 73.38
CA VAL A 386 22.09 -16.44 72.87
C VAL A 386 21.65 -16.75 71.40
N ALA A 387 22.62 -16.95 70.50
CA ALA A 387 22.46 -17.56 69.17
C ALA A 387 22.85 -19.07 69.20
N PRO A 388 23.01 -19.81 68.09
CA PRO A 388 22.52 -19.66 66.72
C PRO A 388 21.88 -20.98 66.19
N GLU A 389 21.42 -21.02 64.94
CA GLU A 389 21.83 -22.05 63.93
C GLU A 389 21.22 -21.77 62.54
N GLY A 390 22.11 -21.78 61.53
CA GLY A 390 21.90 -21.84 60.06
C GLY A 390 21.14 -20.68 59.39
N GLY A 391 21.73 -19.73 58.64
CA GLY A 391 22.70 -19.91 57.54
C GLY A 391 21.98 -20.42 56.28
N CYS A 392 21.97 -19.79 55.10
CA CYS A 392 22.70 -18.68 54.46
C CYS A 392 21.66 -17.92 53.59
N GLY A 393 21.70 -16.61 53.39
CA GLY A 393 22.84 -15.77 53.00
C GLY A 393 22.84 -15.62 51.47
N CYS A 394 22.23 -14.55 50.93
CA CYS A 394 22.94 -13.38 50.35
C CYS A 394 23.17 -13.54 48.82
N THR A 395 23.06 -12.54 47.95
CA THR A 395 22.90 -11.07 48.07
C THR A 395 22.63 -10.45 46.70
N SER A 396 21.87 -9.35 46.73
CA SER A 396 21.96 -8.08 45.96
C SER A 396 23.20 -7.89 45.06
N GLY A 397 23.15 -7.25 43.90
CA GLY A 397 22.42 -6.03 43.51
C GLY A 397 23.44 -5.04 42.89
N GLY A 398 22.98 -4.10 42.06
CA GLY A 398 23.80 -2.93 41.69
C GLY A 398 23.82 -2.58 40.21
N ALA A 399 23.29 -1.39 39.92
CA ALA A 399 23.15 -0.75 38.62
C ALA A 399 24.49 -0.34 37.95
N GLY A 400 24.44 -0.14 36.63
CA GLY A 400 25.45 0.56 35.85
C GLY A 400 25.17 0.50 34.34
N ALA A 401 24.72 1.61 33.77
CA ALA A 401 24.72 1.89 32.32
C ALA A 401 25.71 3.06 32.06
N PRO A 402 26.03 3.45 30.81
CA PRO A 402 26.04 2.76 29.52
C PRO A 402 27.41 2.87 28.81
N ALA A 403 27.64 2.13 27.71
CA ALA A 403 28.70 2.46 26.75
C ALA A 403 28.33 2.01 25.33
N ALA A 404 28.43 2.96 24.40
CA ALA A 404 28.22 2.82 22.97
C ALA A 404 29.31 1.97 22.31
N ALA A 405 28.94 1.20 21.28
CA ALA A 405 29.88 0.63 20.33
C ALA A 405 29.29 0.66 18.91
N LEU A 406 29.80 1.59 18.09
CA LEU A 406 29.79 1.51 16.64
C LEU A 406 30.55 0.25 16.20
N VAL A 407 29.94 -0.57 15.34
CA VAL A 407 30.66 -1.64 14.61
C VAL A 407 30.65 -1.27 13.13
N VAL A 408 31.82 -0.82 12.66
CA VAL A 408 32.17 -0.69 11.24
C VAL A 408 32.85 -1.99 10.84
N CYS A 409 32.24 -2.78 9.97
CA CYS A 409 32.83 -4.00 9.42
C CYS A 409 33.36 -3.72 8.01
N ALA A 410 34.67 -3.48 7.89
CA ALA A 410 35.37 -3.42 6.62
C ALA A 410 35.91 -4.82 6.28
N LEU A 411 35.40 -5.46 5.22
CA LEU A 411 36.00 -6.65 4.64
C LEU A 411 36.89 -6.25 3.44
N LEU A 412 38.20 -6.37 3.65
CA LEU A 412 39.22 -6.34 2.61
C LEU A 412 39.36 -7.74 1.99
N LEU A 413 39.07 -7.88 0.70
CA LEU A 413 39.50 -9.03 -0.08
C LEU A 413 40.59 -8.61 -1.06
N ALA A 414 41.81 -9.03 -0.75
CA ALA A 414 42.95 -8.98 -1.66
C ALA A 414 42.82 -10.09 -2.71
N VAL A 415 42.87 -9.73 -3.99
CA VAL A 415 43.05 -10.68 -5.09
C VAL A 415 44.36 -10.34 -5.80
N ALA A 416 45.32 -11.26 -5.72
CA ALA A 416 46.54 -11.25 -6.53
C ALA A 416 46.28 -11.89 -7.91
N PRO A 417 46.88 -11.41 -9.00
CA PRO A 417 46.69 -11.98 -10.33
C PRO A 417 47.60 -13.19 -10.55
N ARG A 418 47.03 -14.28 -11.08
CA ARG A 418 47.78 -15.44 -11.59
C ARG A 418 47.98 -15.27 -13.10
N GLU A 419 49.21 -15.02 -13.50
CA GLU A 419 49.67 -15.14 -14.89
C GLU A 419 49.44 -16.56 -15.43
N ARG A 420 48.95 -16.68 -16.68
CA ARG A 420 49.22 -17.83 -17.54
C ARG A 420 49.73 -17.34 -18.89
N ARG A 421 50.96 -17.74 -19.18
CA ARG A 421 51.64 -17.61 -20.47
C ARG A 421 51.70 -19.00 -21.16
N ARG A 422 51.64 -18.98 -22.49
CA ARG A 422 51.93 -20.03 -23.50
C ARG A 422 50.76 -20.99 -23.78
N ARG A 423 50.41 -21.30 -25.03
CA ARG A 423 51.15 -21.25 -26.31
C ARG A 423 50.35 -20.60 -27.42
#